data_AF-V2WIN0-F1
#
_entry.id   AF-V2WIN0-F1
#
_cell.length_a   1.000
_cell.length_b   1.000
_cell.length_c   1.000
_cell.angle_alpha   90.00
_cell.angle_beta   90.00
_cell.angle_gamma   90.00
#
_symmetry.space_group_name_H-M   'P 1'
#
loop_
_entity.id
_entity.type
_entity.pdbx_description
1 polymer ?
#
loop_
_entity_poly.entity_id
_entity_poly.type
_entity_poly.pdbx_seq_one_letter_code
_entity_poly.pdbx_strand_id
1 'polypeptide(L)'
;MVLRINFQLPEGLKTLDTIVKKFIPQWNNGLKPFQCQSISKILDLDNLLCITATGDGKSALFAVSVPIHKEISQNRASFPKFGVNIKSKPVGLIITLIKSLVNNIVKELMSFGVQAFAYTQENIANTHRAGINIKHTCG
;
A
#
# COMPACT_ATOMS: atom_id res chain seq x y z
N MET A 1 -25.33 -18.43 -0.07
CA MET A 1 -24.49 -17.64 -0.99
C MET A 1 -23.83 -16.54 -0.19
N VAL A 2 -22.49 -16.42 -0.18
CA VAL A 2 -21.86 -15.29 0.52
C VAL A 2 -21.71 -14.15 -0.47
N LEU A 3 -22.40 -13.03 -0.21
CA LEU A 3 -22.27 -11.83 -1.03
C LEU A 3 -20.82 -11.36 -1.00
N ARG A 4 -20.24 -11.12 -2.18
CA ARG A 4 -18.91 -10.55 -2.33
C ARG A 4 -19.06 -9.16 -2.93
N ILE A 5 -18.32 -8.21 -2.38
CA ILE A 5 -18.38 -6.81 -2.80
C ILE A 5 -17.06 -6.36 -3.46
N ASN A 6 -17.13 -5.31 -4.25
CA ASN A 6 -15.95 -4.60 -4.79
C ASN A 6 -15.57 -3.44 -3.89
N PHE A 7 -14.30 -3.06 -3.88
CA PHE A 7 -13.82 -1.90 -3.12
C PHE A 7 -14.43 -0.59 -3.60
N GLN A 8 -14.82 -0.52 -4.88
CA GLN A 8 -15.50 0.65 -5.46
C GLN A 8 -16.93 0.87 -4.95
N LEU A 9 -17.55 -0.10 -4.26
CA LEU A 9 -18.87 0.05 -3.66
C LEU A 9 -18.82 0.79 -2.31
N PRO A 10 -19.91 1.42 -1.84
CA PRO A 10 -19.91 2.22 -0.61
C PRO A 10 -19.34 1.51 0.62
N GLU A 11 -19.64 0.23 0.80
CA GLU A 11 -19.13 -0.58 1.92
C GLU A 11 -17.62 -0.88 1.78
N GLY A 12 -17.13 -1.03 0.55
CA GLY A 12 -15.71 -1.15 0.24
C GLY A 12 -14.94 0.16 0.51
N LEU A 13 -15.50 1.30 0.11
CA LEU A 13 -14.94 2.62 0.41
C LEU A 13 -14.91 2.91 1.92
N LYS A 14 -15.96 2.51 2.65
CA LYS A 14 -16.00 2.61 4.12
C LYS A 14 -14.93 1.74 4.77
N THR A 15 -14.71 0.53 4.24
CA THR A 15 -13.62 -0.35 4.70
C THR A 15 -12.27 0.31 4.49
N LEU A 16 -12.03 0.89 3.31
CA LEU A 16 -10.80 1.62 3.00
C LEU A 16 -10.54 2.75 4.00
N ASP A 17 -11.53 3.62 4.21
CA ASP A 17 -11.43 4.74 5.15
C ASP A 17 -11.16 4.30 6.59
N THR A 18 -11.87 3.26 7.05
CA THR A 18 -11.71 2.69 8.40
C THR A 18 -10.28 2.21 8.62
N ILE A 19 -9.73 1.49 7.65
CA ILE A 19 -8.38 0.96 7.73
C ILE A 19 -7.37 2.10 7.64
N VAL A 20 -7.50 3.04 6.69
CA VAL A 20 -6.55 4.16 6.56
C VAL A 20 -6.45 4.96 7.84
N LYS A 21 -7.58 5.28 8.48
CA LYS A 21 -7.58 6.01 9.76
C LYS A 21 -6.89 5.26 10.89
N LYS A 22 -6.96 3.92 10.88
CA LYS A 22 -6.26 3.07 11.85
C LYS A 22 -4.74 3.06 11.62
N PHE A 23 -4.30 2.95 10.36
CA PHE A 23 -2.88 2.78 10.01
C PHE A 23 -2.12 4.09 9.90
N ILE A 24 -2.79 5.17 9.54
CA ILE A 24 -2.20 6.47 9.27
C ILE A 24 -2.97 7.54 10.05
N PRO A 25 -2.94 7.50 11.40
CA PRO A 25 -3.71 8.42 12.24
C PRO A 25 -3.33 9.89 12.03
N GLN A 26 -2.12 10.17 11.51
CA GLN A 26 -1.68 11.51 11.14
C GLN A 26 -2.42 12.10 9.92
N TRP A 27 -3.14 11.28 9.15
CA TRP A 27 -4.01 11.76 8.07
C TRP A 27 -5.39 12.09 8.64
N ASN A 28 -5.49 13.24 9.31
CA ASN A 28 -6.70 13.68 10.02
C ASN A 28 -7.96 13.69 9.15
N ASN A 29 -7.82 13.99 7.85
CA ASN A 29 -8.91 14.02 6.88
C ASN A 29 -9.03 12.73 6.06
N GLY A 30 -8.23 11.69 6.38
CA GLY A 30 -8.15 10.46 5.61
C GLY A 30 -7.59 10.67 4.19
N LEU A 31 -8.05 9.84 3.27
CA LEU A 31 -7.68 9.92 1.85
C LEU A 31 -8.38 11.09 1.16
N LYS A 32 -7.65 11.77 0.26
CA LYS A 32 -8.27 12.68 -0.71
C LYS A 32 -9.23 11.90 -1.63
N PRO A 33 -10.26 12.54 -2.20
CA PRO A 33 -11.24 11.86 -3.06
C PRO A 33 -10.62 11.04 -4.20
N PHE A 34 -9.64 11.62 -4.92
CA PHE A 34 -8.99 10.90 -6.03
C PHE A 34 -8.14 9.71 -5.55
N GLN A 35 -7.53 9.80 -4.36
CA GLN A 35 -6.74 8.71 -3.78
C GLN A 35 -7.67 7.56 -3.41
N CYS A 36 -8.81 7.87 -2.76
CA CYS A 36 -9.83 6.89 -2.39
C CYS A 36 -10.35 6.12 -3.63
N GLN A 37 -10.72 6.85 -4.68
CA GLN A 37 -11.18 6.27 -5.95
C GLN A 37 -10.09 5.47 -6.68
N SER A 38 -8.84 5.93 -6.62
CA SER A 38 -7.71 5.26 -7.28
C SER A 38 -7.33 3.97 -6.56
N ILE A 39 -7.27 4.01 -5.22
CA ILE A 39 -6.90 2.86 -4.41
C ILE A 39 -7.98 1.79 -4.48
N SER A 40 -9.28 2.16 -4.49
CA SER A 40 -10.34 1.16 -4.65
C SER A 40 -10.25 0.40 -5.97
N LYS A 41 -9.92 1.09 -7.07
CA LYS A 41 -9.61 0.45 -8.37
C LYS A 41 -8.41 -0.48 -8.30
N ILE A 42 -7.30 -0.03 -7.71
CA ILE A 42 -6.09 -0.84 -7.54
C ILE A 42 -6.39 -2.12 -6.74
N LEU A 43 -7.17 -2.01 -5.66
CA LEU A 43 -7.55 -3.15 -4.82
C LEU A 43 -8.53 -4.10 -5.54
N ASP A 44 -9.37 -3.58 -6.44
CA ASP A 44 -10.20 -4.37 -7.35
C ASP A 44 -9.42 -4.98 -8.52
N LEU A 45 -8.09 -4.80 -8.56
CA LEU A 45 -7.17 -5.28 -9.61
C LEU A 45 -7.34 -4.57 -10.97
N ASP A 46 -7.95 -3.39 -10.98
CA ASP A 46 -8.07 -2.58 -12.19
C ASP A 46 -6.74 -1.87 -12.52
N ASN A 47 -6.37 -1.86 -13.80
CA ASN A 47 -5.23 -1.08 -14.28
C ASN A 47 -5.57 0.42 -14.24
N LEU A 48 -4.67 1.22 -13.66
CA LEU A 48 -4.89 2.66 -13.45
C LEU A 48 -3.74 3.50 -14.01
N LEU A 49 -4.08 4.47 -14.86
CA LEU A 49 -3.22 5.62 -15.17
C LEU A 49 -3.68 6.82 -14.33
N CYS A 50 -2.83 7.28 -13.41
CA CYS A 50 -3.12 8.44 -12.56
C CYS A 50 -2.29 9.65 -13.01
N ILE A 51 -2.96 10.71 -13.46
CA ILE A 51 -2.36 11.98 -13.80
C ILE A 51 -2.81 13.00 -12.75
N THR A 52 -1.86 13.55 -12.01
CA THR A 52 -2.11 14.58 -11.00
C THR A 52 -0.92 15.52 -10.89
N ALA A 53 -1.12 16.68 -10.26
CA ALA A 53 -0.07 17.64 -9.98
C ALA A 53 1.02 17.06 -9.06
N THR A 54 2.25 17.57 -9.22
CA THR A 54 3.34 17.25 -8.30
C THR A 54 2.98 17.69 -6.88
N GLY A 55 3.25 16.83 -5.90
CA GLY A 55 2.92 17.10 -4.49
C GLY A 55 1.48 16.76 -4.11
N ASP A 56 0.62 16.35 -5.05
CA ASP A 56 -0.79 16.08 -4.72
C ASP A 56 -1.01 14.76 -3.92
N GLY A 57 0.06 14.00 -3.66
CA GLY A 57 0.01 12.81 -2.81
C GLY A 57 -0.24 11.51 -3.56
N LYS A 58 0.19 11.41 -4.83
CA LYS A 58 0.08 10.17 -5.63
C LYS A 58 0.77 8.95 -4.99
N SER A 59 1.76 9.15 -4.10
CA SER A 59 2.45 8.06 -3.40
C SER A 59 1.51 7.19 -2.57
N ALA A 60 0.39 7.76 -2.09
CA ALA A 60 -0.62 7.02 -1.34
C ALA A 60 -1.16 5.80 -2.11
N LEU A 61 -1.22 5.86 -3.45
CA LEU A 61 -1.79 4.80 -4.29
C LEU A 61 -1.05 3.47 -4.15
N PHE A 62 0.27 3.50 -4.01
CA PHE A 62 1.06 2.29 -3.76
C PHE A 62 1.34 2.05 -2.28
N ALA A 63 1.37 3.10 -1.45
CA ALA A 63 1.70 2.98 -0.03
C ALA A 63 0.56 2.38 0.81
N VAL A 64 -0.69 2.69 0.49
CA VAL A 64 -1.85 2.29 1.28
C VAL A 64 -2.32 0.86 0.96
N SER A 65 -2.19 0.42 -0.29
CA SER A 65 -2.74 -0.84 -0.78
C SER A 65 -2.21 -2.08 -0.02
N VAL A 66 -0.93 -2.06 0.39
CA VAL A 66 -0.30 -3.15 1.16
C VAL A 66 -0.89 -3.27 2.58
N PRO A 67 -0.96 -2.21 3.40
CA PRO A 67 -1.68 -2.19 4.68
C PRO A 67 -3.13 -2.69 4.60
N ILE A 68 -3.89 -2.32 3.56
CA ILE A 68 -5.28 -2.76 3.40
C ILE A 68 -5.37 -4.28 3.33
N HIS A 69 -4.59 -4.91 2.45
CA HIS A 69 -4.56 -6.37 2.34
C HIS A 69 -4.16 -7.03 3.66
N LYS A 70 -3.13 -6.50 4.33
CA LYS A 70 -2.63 -7.03 5.60
C LYS A 70 -3.72 -6.99 6.67
N GLU A 71 -4.36 -5.85 6.88
CA GLU A 71 -5.41 -5.68 7.89
C GLU A 71 -6.61 -6.60 7.67
N ILE A 72 -7.14 -6.64 6.45
CA ILE A 72 -8.29 -7.49 6.12
C ILE A 72 -7.91 -8.97 6.29
N SER A 73 -6.69 -9.35 5.91
CA SER A 73 -6.24 -10.74 6.04
C SER A 73 -6.10 -11.19 7.49
N GLN A 74 -5.75 -10.28 8.41
CA GLN A 74 -5.58 -10.55 9.83
C GLN A 74 -6.91 -10.52 10.59
N ASN A 75 -7.86 -9.70 10.14
CA ASN A 75 -9.14 -9.45 10.81
C ASN A 75 -10.35 -9.81 9.94
N ARG A 76 -10.30 -10.96 9.23
CA ARG A 76 -11.31 -11.34 8.21
C ARG A 76 -12.75 -11.32 8.68
N ALA A 77 -13.01 -11.59 9.95
CA ALA A 77 -14.38 -11.59 10.50
C ALA A 77 -14.97 -10.18 10.66
N SER A 78 -14.10 -9.16 10.74
CA SER A 78 -14.48 -7.76 10.96
C SER A 78 -14.77 -6.99 9.66
N PHE A 79 -14.54 -7.60 8.50
CA PHE A 79 -14.66 -6.95 7.20
C PHE A 79 -15.54 -7.74 6.23
N PRO A 80 -16.14 -7.05 5.24
CA PRO A 80 -16.88 -7.71 4.18
C PRO A 80 -16.03 -8.71 3.41
N LYS A 81 -16.67 -9.68 2.77
CA LYS A 81 -15.97 -10.53 1.80
C LYS A 81 -15.85 -9.79 0.48
N PHE A 82 -14.62 -9.66 -0.01
CA PHE A 82 -14.36 -9.00 -1.29
C PHE A 82 -14.38 -10.00 -2.45
N GLY A 83 -14.72 -9.50 -3.66
CA GLY A 83 -14.67 -10.27 -4.90
C GLY A 83 -13.26 -10.72 -5.27
N VAL A 84 -12.29 -9.88 -4.93
CA VAL A 84 -10.85 -10.11 -5.13
C VAL A 84 -10.22 -11.00 -4.05
N ASN A 85 -9.08 -11.60 -4.40
CA ASN A 85 -8.30 -12.40 -3.47
C ASN A 85 -7.45 -11.50 -2.55
N ILE A 86 -7.88 -11.36 -1.29
CA ILE A 86 -7.12 -10.65 -0.25
C ILE A 86 -5.84 -11.41 0.10
N LYS A 87 -4.68 -10.80 -0.17
CA LYS A 87 -3.36 -11.37 0.09
C LYS A 87 -3.02 -11.33 1.58
N SER A 88 -2.63 -12.47 2.16
CA SER A 88 -2.13 -12.56 3.55
C SER A 88 -0.70 -12.08 3.72
N LYS A 89 0.09 -12.12 2.64
CA LYS A 89 1.45 -11.58 2.54
C LYS A 89 1.54 -10.64 1.33
N PRO A 90 0.92 -9.46 1.39
CA PRO A 90 0.92 -8.52 0.27
C PRO A 90 2.33 -7.96 0.02
N VAL A 91 2.72 -7.89 -1.26
CA VAL A 91 3.98 -7.29 -1.71
C VAL A 91 3.66 -6.32 -2.84
N GLY A 92 4.21 -5.10 -2.75
CA GLY A 92 4.14 -4.10 -3.81
C GLY A 92 5.51 -3.92 -4.46
N LEU A 93 5.56 -3.91 -5.79
CA LEU A 93 6.77 -3.58 -6.55
C LEU A 93 6.63 -2.17 -7.13
N ILE A 94 7.58 -1.30 -6.78
CA ILE A 94 7.62 0.08 -7.26
C ILE A 94 8.86 0.23 -8.14
N ILE A 95 8.65 0.64 -9.39
CA ILE A 95 9.73 0.94 -10.33
C ILE A 95 9.80 2.46 -10.48
N THR A 96 10.96 3.04 -10.20
CA THR A 96 11.21 4.49 -10.31
C THR A 96 12.56 4.75 -10.93
N LEU A 97 12.67 5.82 -11.70
CA LEU A 97 13.90 6.23 -12.37
C LEU A 97 14.87 6.99 -11.43
N ILE A 98 14.36 7.58 -10.34
CA ILE A 98 15.12 8.52 -9.51
C ILE A 98 15.53 7.88 -8.18
N LYS A 99 16.85 7.72 -7.99
CA LYS A 99 17.44 7.13 -6.78
C LYS A 99 17.18 7.93 -5.50
N SER A 100 17.23 9.26 -5.54
CA SER A 100 16.92 10.09 -4.36
C SER A 100 15.46 9.92 -3.92
N LEU A 101 14.55 9.70 -4.88
CA LEU A 101 13.13 9.50 -4.62
C LEU A 101 12.84 8.13 -3.97
N VAL A 102 13.55 7.07 -4.36
CA VAL A 102 13.27 5.72 -3.82
C VAL A 102 13.54 5.63 -2.31
N ASN A 103 14.59 6.30 -1.81
CA ASN A 103 14.91 6.29 -0.39
C ASN A 103 13.85 7.07 0.44
N ASN A 104 13.28 8.14 -0.11
CA ASN A 104 12.18 8.86 0.52
C ASN A 104 10.91 8.00 0.58
N ILE A 105 10.61 7.27 -0.49
CA ILE A 105 9.49 6.31 -0.54
C ILE A 105 9.67 5.23 0.53
N VAL A 106 10.87 4.64 0.65
CA VAL A 106 11.14 3.62 1.68
C VAL A 106 10.89 4.18 3.08
N LYS A 107 11.39 5.39 3.38
CA LYS A 107 11.16 6.04 4.69
C LYS A 107 9.67 6.26 4.97
N GLU A 108 8.92 6.73 3.98
CA GLU A 108 7.47 6.94 4.08
C GLU A 108 6.73 5.62 4.35
N LEU A 109 7.02 4.56 3.58
CA LEU A 109 6.42 3.23 3.76
C LEU A 109 6.70 2.66 5.16
N MET A 110 7.93 2.77 5.64
CA MET A 110 8.30 2.32 6.99
C MET A 110 7.54 3.09 8.07
N SER A 111 7.29 4.40 7.87
CA SER A 111 6.47 5.21 8.79
C SER A 111 5.01 4.75 8.87
N PHE A 112 4.52 4.05 7.85
CA PHE A 112 3.19 3.42 7.84
C PHE A 112 3.23 1.95 8.30
N GLY A 113 4.35 1.47 8.85
CA GLY A 113 4.52 0.09 9.29
C GLY A 113 4.66 -0.92 8.16
N VAL A 114 4.99 -0.47 6.95
CA VAL A 114 5.27 -1.32 5.79
C VAL A 114 6.78 -1.56 5.70
N GLN A 115 7.18 -2.82 5.71
CA GLN A 115 8.57 -3.18 5.43
C GLN A 115 8.87 -2.89 3.95
N ALA A 116 9.94 -2.15 3.68
CA ALA A 116 10.30 -1.73 2.33
C ALA A 116 11.82 -1.72 2.14
N PHE A 117 12.26 -1.98 0.91
CA PHE A 117 13.67 -1.96 0.53
C PHE A 117 13.83 -1.34 -0.86
N ALA A 118 14.79 -0.41 -0.97
CA ALA A 118 15.17 0.18 -2.24
C ALA A 118 16.27 -0.67 -2.90
N TYR A 119 15.90 -1.46 -3.91
CA TYR A 119 16.81 -2.33 -4.64
C TYR A 119 17.69 -1.52 -5.60
N THR A 120 18.80 -1.00 -5.08
CA THR A 120 19.81 -0.26 -5.86
C THR A 120 21.18 -0.90 -5.66
N GLN A 121 22.09 -0.73 -6.62
CA GLN A 121 23.46 -1.27 -6.53
C GLN A 121 24.15 -0.90 -5.21
N GLU A 122 24.01 0.36 -4.77
CA GLU A 122 24.59 0.83 -3.52
C GLU A 122 23.99 0.15 -2.30
N ASN A 123 22.66 0.09 -2.22
CA ASN A 123 21.99 -0.51 -1.08
C ASN A 123 22.32 -2.01 -0.97
N ILE A 124 22.36 -2.73 -2.09
CA ILE A 124 22.77 -4.14 -2.13
C ILE A 124 24.20 -4.31 -1.62
N ALA A 125 25.13 -3.48 -2.10
CA ALA A 125 26.53 -3.53 -1.66
C ALA A 125 26.67 -3.22 -0.17
N ASN A 126 25.91 -2.24 0.35
CA ASN A 126 25.90 -1.89 1.77
C ASN A 126 25.31 -3.03 2.62
N THR A 127 24.19 -3.63 2.21
CA THR A 127 23.55 -4.75 2.91
C THR A 127 24.47 -5.98 2.95
N HIS A 128 25.14 -6.29 1.84
CA HIS A 128 26.13 -7.38 1.77
C HIS A 128 27.32 -7.12 2.71
N ARG A 129 27.88 -5.90 2.71
CA ARG A 129 28.97 -5.52 3.64
C ARG A 129 28.55 -5.63 5.10
N ALA A 130 27.28 -5.38 5.41
CA ALA A 130 26.72 -5.52 6.76
C ALA A 130 26.35 -6.96 7.14
N GLY A 131 26.54 -7.96 6.26
CA GLY A 131 26.16 -9.35 6.52
C GLY A 131 24.64 -9.58 6.63
N ILE A 132 23.83 -8.62 6.19
CA ILE A 132 22.37 -8.70 6.27
C ILE A 132 21.86 -9.47 5.05
N ASN A 133 20.96 -10.43 5.27
CA ASN A 133 20.29 -11.12 4.18
C ASN A 133 18.99 -10.38 3.82
N ILE A 134 18.93 -9.86 2.59
CA ILE A 134 17.78 -9.09 2.07
C ILE A 134 16.47 -9.90 2.18
N LYS A 135 16.53 -11.24 2.14
CA LYS A 135 15.35 -12.11 2.32
C LYS A 135 14.66 -11.95 3.68
N HIS A 136 15.38 -11.51 4.71
CA HIS A 136 14.86 -11.33 6.07
C HIS A 136 14.40 -9.90 6.37
N THR A 137 14.61 -8.97 5.44
CA THR A 137 14.29 -7.54 5.63
C THR A 137 12.90 -7.17 5.10
N CYS A 138 12.25 -8.06 4.33
CA CYS A 138 10.95 -7.83 3.69
C CYS A 138 10.03 -9.08 3.67
N GLY A 139 10.21 -10.04 4.59
CA GLY A 139 9.57 -11.37 4.57
C GLY A 139 8.61 -11.64 5.73
#